data_AF-A0A182SZL8-F1
#
_entry.id   AF-A0A182SZL8-F1
#
_cell.length_a   1.000
_cell.length_b   1.000
_cell.length_c   1.000
_cell.angle_alpha   90.00
_cell.angle_beta   90.00
_cell.angle_gamma   90.00
#
_symmetry.space_group_name_H-M   'P 1'
#
loop_
_entity.id
_entity.type
_entity.pdbx_description
1 polymer ?
#
loop_
_entity_poly.entity_id
_entity_poly.type
_entity_poly.pdbx_seq_one_letter_code
_entity_poly.pdbx_strand_id
1 'polypeptide(L)'
;MASLDQKREAFRKYLESAGAIDCLSKALIRLYQEDHKPEDACKFIRQVLCENCPTDEQVTESLEELAQARKRIQQLERDNRGLLLNVRRTASETNLALDKGLQDLTEDEGCNSLLKKHLTQELLDTLKEMKTPTYKSTLLDCAQSGLKHRDSHVGVYAADPEAYSVFADLFNPLIEEYHAGFGAEDVHPNLSWGEATELENPDPEGQYVISTRVRCARSVEGFPFHPRMQEDQYEEIY
;
A
#
# COMPACT_ATOMS: atom_id res chain seq x y z
N MET A 1 49.28 -26.43 0.51
CA MET A 1 48.71 -25.39 -0.39
C MET A 1 49.42 -25.50 -1.74
N ALA A 2 48.69 -25.58 -2.85
CA ALA A 2 49.31 -25.66 -4.18
C ALA A 2 50.18 -24.43 -4.48
N SER A 3 51.35 -24.65 -5.09
CA SER A 3 52.26 -23.58 -5.50
C SER A 3 51.60 -22.66 -6.53
N LEU A 4 52.01 -21.39 -6.54
CA LEU A 4 51.47 -20.37 -7.45
C LEU A 4 51.64 -20.76 -8.93
N ASP A 5 52.75 -21.42 -9.25
CA ASP A 5 53.03 -21.89 -10.62
C ASP A 5 52.18 -23.09 -11.02
N GLN A 6 51.91 -24.00 -10.08
CA GLN A 6 50.99 -25.12 -10.31
C GLN A 6 49.55 -24.62 -10.59
N LYS A 7 49.12 -23.56 -9.90
CA LYS A 7 47.82 -22.93 -10.14
C LYS A 7 47.74 -22.26 -11.51
N ARG A 8 48.81 -21.58 -11.95
CA ARG A 8 48.89 -20.95 -13.29
C ARG A 8 48.84 -21.98 -14.41
N GLU A 9 49.58 -23.07 -14.27
CA GLU A 9 49.61 -24.12 -15.28
C GLU A 9 48.28 -24.87 -15.39
N ALA A 10 47.63 -25.15 -14.26
CA ALA A 10 46.28 -25.72 -14.24
C ALA A 10 45.25 -24.80 -14.94
N PHE A 11 45.33 -23.49 -14.69
CA PHE A 11 44.46 -22.51 -15.34
C PHE A 11 44.70 -22.42 -16.86
N ARG A 12 45.96 -22.47 -17.30
CA ARG A 12 46.29 -22.50 -18.73
C ARG A 12 45.72 -23.75 -19.42
N LYS A 13 45.92 -24.93 -18.85
CA LYS A 13 45.36 -26.18 -19.38
C LYS A 13 43.83 -26.12 -19.46
N TYR A 14 43.19 -25.51 -18.48
CA TYR A 14 41.76 -25.24 -18.53
C TYR A 14 41.36 -24.37 -19.73
N LEU A 15 42.01 -23.21 -19.93
CA LEU A 15 41.72 -22.31 -21.06
C LEU A 15 41.95 -22.96 -22.43
N GLU A 16 42.98 -23.81 -22.55
CA GLU A 16 43.24 -24.59 -23.77
C GLU A 16 42.15 -25.66 -23.98
N SER A 17 41.79 -26.41 -22.93
CA SER A 17 40.76 -27.46 -23.00
C SER A 17 39.35 -26.93 -23.25
N ALA A 18 39.04 -25.75 -22.73
CA ALA A 18 37.75 -25.07 -22.92
C ALA A 18 37.66 -24.35 -24.28
N GLY A 19 38.74 -24.36 -25.09
CA GLY A 19 38.77 -23.72 -26.40
C GLY A 19 38.89 -22.19 -26.38
N ALA A 20 39.03 -21.57 -25.21
CA ALA A 20 39.07 -20.11 -25.06
C ALA A 20 40.26 -19.48 -25.78
N ILE A 21 41.44 -20.12 -25.70
CA ILE A 21 42.66 -19.64 -26.37
C ILE A 21 42.54 -19.72 -27.90
N ASP A 22 41.93 -20.78 -28.43
CA ASP A 22 41.73 -20.94 -29.87
C ASP A 22 40.77 -19.88 -30.44
N CYS A 23 39.64 -19.64 -29.76
CA CYS A 23 38.68 -18.60 -30.14
C CYS A 23 39.31 -17.19 -30.14
N LEU A 24 40.05 -16.84 -29.08
CA LEU A 24 40.74 -15.54 -28.98
C LEU A 24 41.83 -15.40 -30.04
N SER A 25 42.59 -16.46 -30.30
CA SER A 25 43.64 -16.46 -31.33
C SER A 25 43.05 -16.21 -32.72
N LYS A 26 41.93 -16.87 -33.06
CA LYS A 26 41.22 -16.65 -34.32
C LYS A 26 40.70 -15.22 -34.46
N ALA A 27 40.18 -14.64 -33.37
CA ALA A 27 39.70 -13.26 -33.37
C ALA A 27 40.83 -12.24 -33.60
N LEU A 28 41.99 -12.44 -32.96
CA LEU A 28 43.18 -11.61 -33.14
C LEU A 28 43.78 -11.74 -34.54
N ILE A 29 43.79 -12.95 -35.12
CA ILE A 29 44.25 -13.18 -36.49
C ILE A 29 43.36 -12.42 -37.48
N ARG A 30 42.03 -12.45 -37.33
CA ARG A 30 41.11 -11.67 -38.18
C ARG A 30 41.38 -10.17 -38.06
N LEU A 31 41.52 -9.64 -36.84
CA LEU A 31 41.88 -8.23 -36.63
C LEU A 31 43.22 -7.86 -37.29
N TYR A 32 44.20 -8.76 -37.28
CA TYR A 32 45.49 -8.55 -37.94
C TYR A 32 45.38 -8.55 -39.47
N GLN A 33 44.48 -9.34 -40.04
CA GLN A 33 44.24 -9.46 -41.48
C GLN A 33 43.45 -8.29 -42.08
N GLU A 34 42.77 -7.49 -41.24
CA GLU A 34 41.99 -6.34 -41.72
C GLU A 34 42.87 -5.24 -42.34
N ASP A 35 42.59 -4.88 -43.60
CA ASP A 35 43.34 -3.87 -44.36
C ASP A 35 43.21 -2.46 -43.75
N HIS A 36 42.02 -2.13 -43.23
CA HIS A 36 41.75 -0.92 -42.46
C HIS A 36 41.51 -1.28 -41.00
N LYS A 37 42.44 -0.92 -40.12
CA LYS A 37 42.32 -1.20 -38.69
C LYS A 37 41.16 -0.42 -38.08
N PRO A 38 40.23 -1.09 -37.36
CA PRO A 38 39.13 -0.41 -36.69
C PRO A 38 39.67 0.49 -35.58
N GLU A 39 39.00 1.62 -35.36
CA GLU A 39 39.34 2.58 -34.30
C GLU A 39 39.16 1.97 -32.90
N ASP A 40 38.17 1.06 -32.74
CA ASP A 40 37.96 0.26 -31.55
C ASP A 40 38.18 -1.25 -31.83
N ALA A 41 39.43 -1.69 -31.60
CA ALA A 41 39.83 -3.09 -31.74
C ALA A 41 39.09 -4.04 -30.77
N CYS A 42 38.69 -3.56 -29.59
CA CYS A 42 37.99 -4.36 -28.59
C CYS A 42 36.56 -4.68 -29.04
N LYS A 43 35.85 -3.69 -29.61
CA LYS A 43 34.52 -3.87 -30.19
C LYS A 43 34.52 -4.87 -31.35
N PHE A 44 35.53 -4.80 -32.21
CA PHE A 44 35.74 -5.77 -33.30
C PHE A 44 35.93 -7.20 -32.78
N ILE A 45 36.84 -7.39 -31.82
CA ILE A 45 37.09 -8.70 -31.22
C ILE A 45 35.81 -9.25 -30.57
N ARG A 46 35.04 -8.42 -29.85
CA ARG A 46 33.76 -8.81 -29.24
C ARG A 46 32.76 -9.34 -30.28
N GLN A 47 32.66 -8.67 -31.42
CA GLN A 47 31.75 -9.07 -32.51
C GLN A 47 32.20 -10.36 -33.21
N VAL A 48 33.52 -10.57 -33.37
CA VAL A 48 34.07 -11.80 -33.96
C VAL A 48 33.87 -13.01 -33.02
N LEU A 49 33.95 -12.81 -31.72
CA LEU A 49 33.74 -13.87 -30.72
C LEU A 49 32.26 -14.20 -30.51
N CYS A 50 31.35 -13.29 -30.87
CA CYS A 50 29.92 -13.45 -30.71
C CYS A 50 29.19 -12.79 -31.88
N GLU A 51 28.87 -13.59 -32.91
CA GLU A 51 28.23 -13.12 -34.15
C GLU A 51 26.86 -12.45 -33.90
N ASN A 52 26.17 -12.83 -32.83
CA ASN A 52 24.88 -12.27 -32.41
C ASN A 52 24.99 -11.31 -31.21
N CYS A 53 26.18 -10.73 -30.96
CA CYS A 53 26.35 -9.79 -29.85
C CYS A 53 25.58 -8.49 -30.14
N PRO A 54 24.68 -8.05 -29.24
CA PRO A 54 23.99 -6.77 -29.42
C PRO A 54 24.99 -5.61 -29.52
N THR A 55 24.75 -4.67 -30.43
CA THR A 55 25.54 -3.44 -30.50
C THR A 55 25.27 -2.56 -29.27
N ASP A 56 26.20 -1.65 -28.95
CA ASP A 56 26.01 -0.75 -27.79
C ASP A 56 24.76 0.13 -27.98
N GLU A 57 24.44 0.49 -29.22
CA GLU A 57 23.20 1.16 -29.61
C GLU A 57 21.97 0.30 -29.33
N GLN A 58 21.97 -0.97 -29.76
CA GLN A 58 20.88 -1.92 -29.49
C GLN A 58 20.70 -2.18 -27.98
N VAL A 59 21.79 -2.25 -27.22
CA VAL A 59 21.73 -2.36 -25.75
C VAL A 59 21.12 -1.11 -25.14
N THR A 60 21.51 0.08 -25.62
CA THR A 60 20.96 1.36 -25.12
C THR A 60 19.48 1.48 -25.43
N GLU A 61 19.06 1.17 -26.66
CA GLU A 61 17.65 1.15 -27.08
C GLU A 61 16.84 0.15 -26.24
N SER A 62 17.37 -1.07 -26.04
CA SER A 62 16.73 -2.07 -25.19
C SER A 62 16.60 -1.63 -23.73
N LEU A 63 17.59 -0.89 -23.20
CA LEU A 63 17.53 -0.34 -21.84
C LEU A 63 16.48 0.78 -21.73
N GLU A 64 16.36 1.63 -22.74
CA GLU A 64 15.33 2.67 -22.80
C GLU A 64 13.92 2.08 -22.91
N GLU A 65 13.72 1.09 -23.80
CA GLU A 65 12.46 0.36 -23.91
C GLU A 65 12.10 -0.33 -22.60
N LEU A 66 13.06 -0.98 -21.94
CA LEU A 66 12.86 -1.64 -20.66
C LEU A 66 12.51 -0.63 -19.55
N ALA A 67 13.11 0.56 -19.56
CA ALA A 67 12.76 1.64 -18.64
C ALA A 67 11.32 2.14 -18.89
N GLN A 68 10.93 2.34 -20.15
CA GLN A 68 9.58 2.76 -20.53
C GLN A 68 8.53 1.68 -20.17
N ALA A 69 8.82 0.41 -20.45
CA ALA A 69 7.95 -0.71 -20.12
C ALA A 69 7.76 -0.83 -18.61
N ARG A 70 8.83 -0.73 -17.81
CA ARG A 70 8.75 -0.72 -16.34
C ARG A 70 7.88 0.42 -15.83
N LYS A 71 8.05 1.63 -16.38
CA LYS A 71 7.20 2.79 -16.02
C LYS A 71 5.73 2.54 -16.38
N ARG A 72 5.46 1.95 -17.54
CA ARG A 72 4.09 1.63 -17.98
C ARG A 72 3.46 0.55 -17.11
N ILE A 73 4.21 -0.50 -16.74
CA ILE A 73 3.75 -1.54 -15.82
C ILE A 73 3.38 -0.91 -14.48
N GLN A 74 4.26 -0.09 -13.91
CA GLN A 74 3.97 0.58 -12.64
C GLN A 74 2.72 1.47 -12.72
N GLN A 75 2.51 2.17 -13.84
CA GLN A 75 1.30 2.97 -14.04
C GLN A 75 0.06 2.08 -14.14
N LEU A 76 0.10 1.03 -14.97
CA LEU A 76 -1.03 0.11 -15.14
C LEU A 76 -1.37 -0.63 -13.85
N GLU A 77 -0.37 -0.98 -13.03
CA GLU A 77 -0.59 -1.58 -11.71
C GLU A 77 -1.31 -0.61 -10.77
N ARG A 78 -0.97 0.69 -10.81
CA ARG A 78 -1.68 1.73 -10.06
C ARG A 78 -3.12 1.89 -10.57
N ASP A 79 -3.30 2.01 -11.88
CA ASP A 79 -4.60 2.17 -12.52
C ASP A 79 -5.50 0.97 -12.21
N ASN A 80 -4.99 -0.26 -12.37
CA ASN A 80 -5.72 -1.49 -12.06
C ASN A 80 -6.07 -1.57 -10.57
N ARG A 81 -5.18 -1.15 -9.67
CA ARG A 81 -5.48 -1.09 -8.24
C ARG A 81 -6.61 -0.10 -7.97
N GLY A 82 -6.58 1.08 -8.58
CA GLY A 82 -7.67 2.07 -8.47
C GLY A 82 -8.99 1.52 -9.02
N LEU A 83 -8.97 0.93 -10.21
CA LEU A 83 -10.15 0.30 -10.82
C LEU A 83 -10.72 -0.82 -9.95
N LEU A 84 -9.89 -1.70 -9.39
CA LEU A 84 -10.33 -2.76 -8.48
C LEU A 84 -10.96 -2.22 -7.19
N LEU A 85 -10.47 -1.09 -6.68
CA LEU A 85 -11.10 -0.41 -5.54
C LEU A 85 -12.44 0.23 -5.92
N ASN A 86 -12.62 0.61 -7.19
CA ASN A 86 -13.86 1.16 -7.71
C ASN A 86 -14.89 0.09 -8.10
N VAL A 87 -14.48 -1.17 -8.25
CA VAL A 87 -15.41 -2.30 -8.44
C VAL A 87 -16.19 -2.50 -7.15
N ARG A 88 -17.44 -2.05 -7.15
CA ARG A 88 -18.34 -2.22 -6.02
C ARG A 88 -18.71 -3.69 -5.86
N ARG A 89 -18.61 -4.19 -4.63
CA ARG A 89 -19.15 -5.50 -4.26
C ARG A 89 -20.65 -5.53 -4.50
N THR A 90 -21.12 -6.66 -4.97
CA THR A 90 -22.56 -6.97 -4.96
C THR A 90 -23.06 -7.06 -3.52
N ALA A 91 -24.38 -6.97 -3.33
CA ALA A 91 -24.98 -7.15 -2.01
C ALA A 91 -24.63 -8.52 -1.42
N SER A 92 -24.66 -9.58 -2.24
CA SER A 92 -24.30 -10.94 -1.83
C SER A 92 -22.85 -11.05 -1.34
N GLU A 93 -21.90 -10.47 -2.08
CA GLU A 93 -20.49 -10.46 -1.66
C GLU A 93 -20.25 -9.63 -0.39
N THR A 94 -21.01 -8.55 -0.22
CA THR A 94 -20.95 -7.70 0.97
C THR A 94 -21.44 -8.47 2.20
N ASN A 95 -22.59 -9.12 2.09
CA ASN A 95 -23.18 -9.92 3.15
C ASN A 95 -22.28 -11.11 3.52
N LEU A 96 -21.75 -11.82 2.52
CA LEU A 96 -20.81 -12.92 2.75
C LEU A 96 -19.55 -12.47 3.48
N ALA A 97 -19.02 -11.29 3.14
CA ALA A 97 -17.85 -10.73 3.83
C ALA A 97 -18.15 -10.33 5.27
N LEU A 98 -19.35 -9.81 5.54
CA LEU A 98 -19.81 -9.47 6.88
C LEU A 98 -20.01 -10.73 7.75
N ASP A 99 -20.75 -11.72 7.23
CA ASP A 99 -21.05 -12.97 7.94
C ASP A 99 -19.75 -13.71 8.27
N LYS A 100 -18.85 -13.86 7.29
CA LYS A 100 -17.53 -14.45 7.51
C LYS A 100 -16.69 -13.64 8.50
N GLY A 101 -16.68 -12.31 8.34
CA GLY A 101 -15.91 -11.43 9.20
C GLY A 101 -16.31 -11.54 10.67
N LEU A 102 -17.62 -11.64 10.94
CA LEU A 102 -18.16 -11.82 12.30
C LEU A 102 -17.86 -13.20 12.86
N GLN A 103 -17.98 -14.25 12.04
CA GLN A 103 -17.58 -15.60 12.45
C GLN A 103 -16.11 -15.63 12.90
N ASP A 104 -15.22 -15.17 12.04
CA ASP A 104 -13.78 -15.13 12.33
C ASP A 104 -13.48 -14.23 13.56
N LEU A 105 -14.27 -13.18 13.80
CA LEU A 105 -14.13 -12.29 14.96
C LEU A 105 -14.57 -12.96 16.27
N THR A 106 -15.58 -13.82 16.19
CA THR A 106 -16.13 -14.56 17.32
C THR A 106 -15.20 -15.70 17.74
N GLU A 107 -14.58 -16.38 16.76
CA GLU A 107 -13.62 -17.47 16.98
C GLU A 107 -12.29 -16.98 17.61
N ASP A 108 -11.92 -15.71 17.39
CA ASP A 108 -10.70 -15.13 17.93
C ASP A 108 -10.89 -14.67 19.38
N GLU A 109 -10.58 -15.53 20.35
CA GLU A 109 -10.62 -15.20 21.79
C GLU A 109 -9.70 -14.04 22.20
N GLY A 110 -8.64 -13.76 21.43
CA GLY A 110 -7.69 -12.68 21.70
C GLY A 110 -8.20 -11.29 21.31
N CYS A 111 -9.21 -11.22 20.43
CA CYS A 111 -9.79 -9.94 20.01
C CYS A 111 -10.71 -9.38 21.11
N ASN A 112 -10.44 -8.13 21.52
CA ASN A 112 -11.20 -7.37 22.51
C ASN A 112 -11.73 -6.05 21.94
N SER A 113 -11.94 -6.00 20.62
CA SER A 113 -12.45 -4.79 19.96
C SER A 113 -13.89 -4.48 20.40
N LEU A 114 -14.23 -3.18 20.48
CA LEU A 114 -15.62 -2.78 20.75
C LEU A 114 -16.56 -3.27 19.65
N LEU A 115 -16.10 -3.36 18.39
CA LEU A 115 -16.85 -3.98 17.31
C LEU A 115 -17.27 -5.41 17.66
N LYS A 116 -16.34 -6.26 18.14
CA LYS A 116 -16.66 -7.64 18.53
C LYS A 116 -17.69 -7.70 19.65
N LYS A 117 -17.58 -6.78 20.61
CA LYS A 117 -18.45 -6.72 21.78
C LYS A 117 -19.90 -6.38 21.40
N HIS A 118 -20.10 -5.46 20.46
CA HIS A 118 -21.41 -4.89 20.14
C HIS A 118 -22.04 -5.42 18.85
N LEU A 119 -21.25 -5.93 17.90
CA LEU A 119 -21.77 -6.55 16.69
C LEU A 119 -22.18 -7.99 16.95
N THR A 120 -23.44 -8.20 17.31
CA THR A 120 -24.04 -9.53 17.44
C THR A 120 -24.53 -10.06 16.08
N GLN A 121 -24.78 -11.37 15.97
CA GLN A 121 -25.36 -11.95 14.76
C GLN A 121 -26.74 -11.36 14.42
N GLU A 122 -27.59 -11.14 15.43
CA GLU A 122 -28.91 -10.53 15.25
C GLU A 122 -28.81 -9.08 14.73
N LEU A 123 -27.87 -8.31 15.27
CA LEU A 123 -27.62 -6.96 14.81
C LEU A 123 -27.06 -6.95 13.39
N LEU A 124 -26.13 -7.86 13.08
CA LEU A 124 -25.58 -8.01 11.74
C LEU A 124 -26.68 -8.34 10.73
N ASP A 125 -27.59 -9.27 11.04
CA ASP A 125 -28.68 -9.67 10.15
C ASP A 125 -29.64 -8.52 9.83
N THR A 126 -29.85 -7.62 10.79
CA THR A 126 -30.67 -6.41 10.59
C THR A 126 -29.92 -5.37 9.76
N LEU A 127 -28.67 -5.06 10.12
CA LEU A 127 -27.93 -3.94 9.55
C LEU A 127 -27.30 -4.25 8.17
N LYS A 128 -27.04 -5.52 7.84
CA LYS A 128 -26.36 -5.89 6.58
C LYS A 128 -27.15 -5.55 5.31
N GLU A 129 -28.48 -5.49 5.41
CA GLU A 129 -29.36 -5.10 4.29
C GLU A 129 -29.52 -3.57 4.15
N MET A 130 -29.07 -2.80 5.14
CA MET A 130 -29.25 -1.35 5.17
C MET A 130 -28.17 -0.61 4.38
N LYS A 131 -28.55 0.54 3.80
CA LYS A 131 -27.65 1.44 3.08
C LYS A 131 -27.97 2.89 3.36
N THR A 132 -26.96 3.74 3.39
CA THR A 132 -27.17 5.18 3.52
C THR A 132 -27.88 5.76 2.28
N PRO A 133 -28.90 6.62 2.45
CA PRO A 133 -29.67 7.16 1.33
C PRO A 133 -28.85 7.85 0.26
N THR A 134 -27.88 8.69 0.64
CA THR A 134 -27.14 9.54 -0.30
C THR A 134 -25.94 8.80 -0.88
N TYR A 135 -25.06 8.28 -0.02
CA TYR A 135 -23.76 7.74 -0.44
C TYR A 135 -23.77 6.23 -0.71
N LYS A 136 -24.90 5.56 -0.42
CA LYS A 136 -25.13 4.12 -0.57
C LYS A 136 -24.12 3.27 0.19
N SER A 137 -23.64 3.78 1.32
CA SER A 137 -22.66 3.12 2.16
C SER A 137 -23.31 2.00 2.94
N THR A 138 -22.57 0.92 3.12
CA THR A 138 -22.99 -0.32 3.74
C THR A 138 -22.38 -0.46 5.13
N LEU A 139 -22.87 -1.42 5.91
CA LEU A 139 -22.23 -1.80 7.17
C LEU A 139 -20.77 -2.26 6.94
N LEU A 140 -20.48 -2.92 5.81
CA LEU A 140 -19.13 -3.36 5.50
C LEU A 140 -18.18 -2.18 5.33
N ASP A 141 -18.61 -1.09 4.69
CA ASP A 141 -17.79 0.13 4.58
C ASP A 141 -17.42 0.70 5.95
N CYS A 142 -18.27 0.47 6.96
CA CYS A 142 -18.05 0.93 8.33
C CYS A 142 -17.19 -0.02 9.17
N ALA A 143 -17.43 -1.34 9.07
CA ALA A 143 -16.86 -2.35 9.97
C ALA A 143 -15.66 -3.10 9.39
N GLN A 144 -15.38 -3.01 8.08
CA GLN A 144 -14.36 -3.83 7.41
C GLN A 144 -12.98 -3.76 8.08
N SER A 145 -12.60 -2.61 8.63
CA SER A 145 -11.32 -2.46 9.34
C SER A 145 -11.25 -3.41 10.53
N GLY A 146 -12.22 -3.38 11.45
CA GLY A 146 -12.23 -4.26 12.63
C GLY A 146 -12.44 -5.73 12.30
N LEU A 147 -13.15 -6.04 11.21
CA LEU A 147 -13.30 -7.42 10.73
C LEU A 147 -11.99 -8.01 10.20
N LYS A 148 -11.05 -7.17 9.73
CA LYS A 148 -9.73 -7.63 9.23
C LYS A 148 -8.60 -7.48 10.24
N HIS A 149 -8.62 -6.41 11.04
CA HIS A 149 -7.55 -6.03 11.95
C HIS A 149 -7.99 -6.27 13.40
N ARG A 150 -7.65 -7.47 13.91
CA ARG A 150 -8.09 -7.99 15.22
C ARG A 150 -7.52 -7.26 16.43
N ASP A 151 -6.45 -6.51 16.22
CA ASP A 151 -5.78 -5.63 17.18
C ASP A 151 -6.46 -4.26 17.33
N SER A 152 -7.53 -4.00 16.56
CA SER A 152 -8.30 -2.76 16.67
C SER A 152 -8.93 -2.61 18.05
N HIS A 153 -8.79 -1.43 18.67
CA HIS A 153 -9.51 -1.13 19.90
C HIS A 153 -11.02 -0.94 19.67
N VAL A 154 -11.41 -0.16 18.65
CA VAL A 154 -12.82 0.04 18.28
C VAL A 154 -13.18 -0.82 17.07
N GLY A 155 -12.54 -0.57 15.92
CA GLY A 155 -12.72 -1.36 14.70
C GLY A 155 -13.82 -0.87 13.74
N VAL A 156 -14.45 0.27 14.02
CA VAL A 156 -15.53 0.85 13.20
C VAL A 156 -15.19 2.29 12.81
N TYR A 157 -15.54 2.66 11.58
CA TYR A 157 -15.50 4.02 11.07
C TYR A 157 -16.84 4.36 10.45
N ALA A 158 -17.36 5.57 10.66
CA ALA A 158 -18.49 6.03 9.85
C ALA A 158 -18.00 6.23 8.40
N ALA A 159 -18.73 5.65 7.45
CA ALA A 159 -18.40 5.76 6.04
C ALA A 159 -18.83 7.10 5.43
N ASP A 160 -19.88 7.71 6.00
CA ASP A 160 -20.43 9.01 5.67
C ASP A 160 -21.24 9.55 6.87
N PRO A 161 -21.73 10.81 6.84
CA PRO A 161 -22.49 11.37 7.96
C PRO A 161 -23.79 10.64 8.31
N GLU A 162 -24.49 10.08 7.31
CA GLU A 162 -25.77 9.38 7.49
C GLU A 162 -25.57 8.01 8.17
N ALA A 163 -24.35 7.43 8.08
CA ALA A 163 -24.02 6.15 8.68
C ALA A 163 -24.24 6.13 10.20
N TYR A 164 -24.04 7.25 10.90
CA TYR A 164 -24.32 7.36 12.34
C TYR A 164 -25.79 7.13 12.66
N SER A 165 -26.71 7.56 11.79
CA SER A 165 -28.15 7.37 11.98
C SER A 165 -28.64 6.02 11.45
N VAL A 166 -28.15 5.60 10.28
CA VAL A 166 -28.58 4.34 9.63
C VAL A 166 -28.09 3.12 10.40
N PHE A 167 -26.90 3.17 10.98
CA PHE A 167 -26.31 2.10 11.78
C PHE A 167 -26.24 2.48 13.26
N ALA A 168 -27.18 3.28 13.75
CA ALA A 168 -27.20 3.81 15.12
C ALA A 168 -27.16 2.71 16.19
N ASP A 169 -27.85 1.59 15.94
CA ASP A 169 -27.86 0.44 16.86
C ASP A 169 -26.46 -0.15 17.10
N LEU A 170 -25.53 0.04 16.15
CA LEU A 170 -24.12 -0.28 16.33
C LEU A 170 -23.32 0.91 16.88
N PHE A 171 -23.50 2.12 16.32
CA PHE A 171 -22.69 3.28 16.69
C PHE A 171 -22.95 3.81 18.10
N ASN A 172 -24.20 3.86 18.55
CA ASN A 172 -24.56 4.41 19.86
C ASN A 172 -23.86 3.68 21.01
N PRO A 173 -23.93 2.33 21.13
CA PRO A 173 -23.23 1.64 22.22
C PRO A 173 -21.70 1.75 22.11
N LEU A 174 -21.15 1.85 20.89
CA LEU A 174 -19.71 2.11 20.68
C LEU A 174 -19.30 3.49 21.20
N ILE A 175 -20.08 4.52 20.89
CA ILE A 175 -19.86 5.91 21.30
C ILE A 175 -19.99 6.02 22.81
N GLU A 176 -21.05 5.45 23.40
CA GLU A 176 -21.29 5.50 24.83
C GLU A 176 -20.14 4.87 25.63
N GLU A 177 -19.67 3.70 25.19
CA GLU A 177 -18.55 3.01 25.86
C GLU A 177 -17.21 3.75 25.67
N TYR A 178 -16.91 4.20 24.45
CA TYR A 178 -15.64 4.88 24.17
C TYR A 178 -15.55 6.28 24.81
N HIS A 179 -16.67 7.01 24.87
CA HIS A 179 -16.77 8.35 25.45
C HIS A 179 -17.26 8.36 26.90
N ALA A 180 -17.31 7.19 27.55
CA ALA A 180 -17.61 7.03 28.98
C ALA A 180 -18.95 7.65 29.43
N GLY A 181 -20.05 7.22 28.78
CA GLY A 181 -21.42 7.55 29.18
C GLY A 181 -22.13 8.60 28.33
N PHE A 182 -21.72 8.79 27.07
CA PHE A 182 -22.46 9.61 26.11
C PHE A 182 -23.55 8.76 25.44
N GLY A 183 -24.75 8.79 26.02
CA GLY A 183 -25.90 8.00 25.58
C GLY A 183 -26.52 8.50 24.28
N ALA A 184 -27.44 7.70 23.72
CA ALA A 184 -28.08 7.98 22.43
C ALA A 184 -28.89 9.30 22.39
N GLU A 185 -29.41 9.74 23.54
CA GLU A 185 -30.19 10.97 23.67
C GLU A 185 -29.33 12.18 24.09
N ASP A 186 -28.05 11.97 24.40
CA ASP A 186 -27.15 13.04 24.78
C ASP A 186 -26.76 13.88 23.55
N VAL A 187 -26.64 15.19 23.77
CA VAL A 187 -26.28 16.15 22.72
C VAL A 187 -24.96 16.80 23.09
N HIS A 188 -24.00 16.75 22.18
CA HIS A 188 -22.71 17.41 22.37
C HIS A 188 -22.94 18.92 22.59
N PRO A 189 -22.30 19.55 23.60
CA PRO A 189 -22.51 20.96 23.90
C PRO A 189 -22.09 21.85 22.72
N ASN A 190 -22.61 23.08 22.72
CA ASN A 190 -22.19 24.10 21.76
C ASN A 190 -20.68 24.35 21.84
N LEU A 191 -20.05 24.65 20.71
CA LEU A 191 -18.63 24.95 20.64
C LEU A 191 -18.27 26.10 21.59
N SER A 192 -17.36 25.82 22.52
CA SER A 192 -16.73 26.80 23.38
C SER A 192 -15.24 26.49 23.45
N TRP A 193 -14.40 27.48 23.14
CA TRP A 193 -12.94 27.34 23.26
C TRP A 193 -12.44 27.58 24.69
N GLY A 194 -13.32 28.05 25.59
CA GLY A 194 -12.92 28.56 26.90
C GLY A 194 -12.08 29.83 26.79
N GLU A 195 -11.41 30.18 27.89
CA GLU A 195 -10.54 31.36 27.97
C GLU A 195 -9.07 30.93 27.98
N ALA A 196 -8.29 31.44 27.02
CA ALA A 196 -6.87 31.07 26.91
C ALA A 196 -6.04 31.46 28.16
N THR A 197 -6.52 32.44 28.94
CA THR A 197 -5.88 32.85 30.20
C THR A 197 -5.98 31.81 31.30
N GLU A 198 -6.90 30.84 31.18
CA GLU A 198 -7.01 29.71 32.12
C GLU A 198 -5.99 28.60 31.84
N LEU A 199 -5.29 28.66 30.69
CA LEU A 199 -4.27 27.69 30.32
C LEU A 199 -2.91 28.13 30.88
N GLU A 200 -2.55 27.59 32.04
CA GLU A 200 -1.23 27.81 32.65
C GLU A 200 -0.12 27.02 31.93
N ASN A 201 1.13 27.50 32.02
CA ASN A 201 2.27 26.76 31.49
C ASN A 201 2.58 25.55 32.40
N PRO A 202 2.43 24.30 31.91
CA PRO A 202 2.65 23.11 32.73
C PRO A 202 4.13 22.84 33.07
N ASP A 203 5.08 23.50 32.40
CA ASP A 203 6.51 23.36 32.67
C ASP A 203 7.22 24.72 32.54
N PRO A 204 7.08 25.61 33.55
CA PRO A 204 7.72 26.92 33.56
C PRO A 204 9.24 26.86 33.48
N GLU A 205 9.85 25.82 34.07
CA GLU A 205 11.29 25.63 34.12
C GLU A 205 11.86 24.97 32.85
N GLY A 206 11.01 24.43 31.98
CA GLY A 206 11.40 23.81 30.70
C GLY A 206 12.25 22.56 30.88
N GLN A 207 12.06 21.81 31.97
CA GLN A 207 12.88 20.64 32.30
C GLN A 207 12.35 19.34 31.71
N TYR A 208 11.07 19.30 31.33
CA TYR A 208 10.36 18.07 30.99
C TYR A 208 9.67 18.13 29.61
N VAL A 209 9.06 19.27 29.26
CA VAL A 209 8.24 19.40 28.06
C VAL A 209 9.12 19.74 26.85
N ILE A 210 9.22 18.79 25.91
CA ILE A 210 9.94 18.99 24.64
C ILE A 210 9.10 19.79 23.65
N SER A 211 7.80 19.49 23.54
CA SER A 211 6.88 20.15 22.62
C SER A 211 5.42 19.94 23.03
N THR A 212 4.57 20.93 22.77
CA THR A 212 3.13 20.86 22.99
C THR A 212 2.39 20.92 21.65
N ARG A 213 1.39 20.05 21.45
CA ARG A 213 0.59 20.00 20.21
C ARG A 213 -0.88 19.76 20.51
N VAL A 214 -1.73 20.66 20.02
CA VAL A 214 -3.19 20.52 20.02
C VAL A 214 -3.66 20.38 18.58
N ARG A 215 -4.63 19.49 18.33
CA ARG A 215 -5.19 19.25 16.98
C ARG A 215 -6.71 19.19 17.06
N CYS A 216 -7.38 19.70 16.03
CA CYS A 216 -8.79 19.43 15.78
C CYS A 216 -8.93 18.79 14.40
N ALA A 217 -9.94 17.93 14.25
CA ALA A 217 -10.35 17.39 12.96
C ALA A 217 -11.68 18.03 12.54
N ARG A 218 -11.85 18.23 11.23
CA ARG A 218 -13.08 18.74 10.61
C ARG A 218 -13.31 17.95 9.33
N SER A 219 -14.58 17.82 8.95
CA SER A 219 -15.01 17.23 7.69
C SER A 219 -15.68 18.30 6.85
N VAL A 220 -15.49 18.25 5.53
CA VAL A 220 -16.07 19.22 4.59
C VAL A 220 -17.52 18.83 4.29
N GLU A 221 -18.43 19.79 4.37
CA GLU A 221 -19.84 19.58 4.06
C GLU A 221 -20.04 19.19 2.59
N GLY A 222 -21.00 18.28 2.32
CA GLY A 222 -21.30 17.80 0.97
C GLY A 222 -20.46 16.60 0.50
N PHE A 223 -19.49 16.15 1.30
CA PHE A 223 -18.64 15.00 0.97
C PHE A 223 -18.86 13.84 1.94
N PRO A 224 -18.69 12.58 1.48
CA PRO A 224 -18.63 11.44 2.39
C PRO A 224 -17.31 11.46 3.19
N PHE A 225 -17.18 10.56 4.16
CA PHE A 225 -15.89 10.36 4.82
C PHE A 225 -14.96 9.48 3.98
N HIS A 226 -13.69 9.39 4.40
CA HIS A 226 -12.64 8.66 3.69
C HIS A 226 -13.02 7.26 3.21
N PRO A 227 -13.79 6.41 3.95
CA PRO A 227 -14.14 5.08 3.46
C PRO A 227 -14.95 5.07 2.15
N ARG A 228 -15.61 6.18 1.80
CA ARG A 228 -16.47 6.28 0.62
C ARG A 228 -16.07 7.40 -0.34
N MET A 229 -15.07 8.17 0.03
CA MET A 229 -14.53 9.25 -0.78
C MET A 229 -13.84 8.70 -2.03
N GLN A 230 -14.10 9.34 -3.16
CA GLN A 230 -13.54 9.02 -4.48
C GLN A 230 -12.40 9.98 -4.84
N GLU A 231 -11.56 9.61 -5.81
CA GLU A 231 -10.36 10.38 -6.20
C GLU A 231 -10.71 11.79 -6.67
N ASP A 232 -11.73 11.94 -7.52
CA ASP A 232 -12.24 13.23 -8.00
C ASP A 232 -12.71 14.13 -6.86
N GLN A 233 -13.33 13.55 -5.83
CA GLN A 233 -13.75 14.28 -4.63
C GLN A 233 -12.55 14.75 -3.79
N TYR A 234 -11.44 14.00 -3.77
CA TYR A 234 -10.22 14.48 -3.13
C TYR A 234 -9.63 15.65 -3.92
N GLU A 235 -9.61 15.56 -5.25
CA GLU A 235 -9.13 16.65 -6.11
C GLU A 235 -10.00 17.92 -5.98
N GLU A 236 -11.30 17.80 -5.73
CA GLU A 236 -12.20 18.95 -5.53
C GLU A 236 -11.95 19.71 -4.22
N ILE A 237 -11.48 19.01 -3.18
CA ILE A 237 -11.22 19.63 -1.86
C ILE A 237 -9.89 20.40 -1.83
N TYR A 238 -8.95 20.11 -2.73
CA TYR A 238 -7.61 20.70 -2.77
C TYR A 238 -7.47 21.80 -3.83
#